data_AF-A0AAJ3NL13-F1
#
_entry.id   AF-A0AAJ3NL13-F1
#
_cell.length_a   1.000
_cell.length_b   1.000
_cell.length_c   1.000
_cell.angle_alpha   90.00
_cell.angle_beta   90.00
_cell.angle_gamma   90.00
#
_symmetry.space_group_name_H-M   'P 1'
#
loop_
_entity.id
_entity.type
_entity.pdbx_description
1 polymer ?
#
loop_
_entity_poly.entity_id
_entity_poly.type
_entity_poly.pdbx_seq_one_letter_code
_entity_poly.pdbx_strand_id
1 'polypeptide(L)'
;MADPFHVDPEALADAVKRMAAFQRHAEEVLAEIDSRVQRLHGAWTGEAAAAHAEAHQHWARGEAMMREALARLRAAGETAHRNYTGAMAQNLSMWS
;
A
#
# COMPACT_ATOMS: atom_id res chain seq x y z
N MET A 1 -34.80 5.81 9.94
CA MET A 1 -33.82 6.89 10.20
C MET A 1 -32.48 6.37 9.72
N ALA A 2 -31.84 7.06 8.77
CA ALA A 2 -30.46 6.75 8.41
C ALA A 2 -29.59 7.12 9.62
N ASP A 3 -28.72 6.18 10.03
CA ASP A 3 -27.73 6.44 11.07
C ASP A 3 -26.90 7.67 10.64
N PRO A 4 -26.69 8.70 11.49
CA PRO A 4 -25.87 9.83 11.10
C PRO A 4 -24.50 9.29 10.69
N PHE A 5 -24.07 9.63 9.48
CA PHE A 5 -22.73 9.29 9.00
C PHE A 5 -21.69 9.80 10.00
N HIS A 6 -21.17 8.91 10.84
CA HIS A 6 -20.13 9.21 11.81
C HIS A 6 -18.83 8.58 11.31
N VAL A 7 -17.86 9.43 10.96
CA VAL A 7 -16.51 8.98 10.67
C VAL A 7 -15.70 9.09 11.94
N ASP A 8 -15.22 7.95 12.44
CA ASP A 8 -14.25 7.89 13.52
C ASP A 8 -12.84 8.21 12.96
N PRO A 9 -12.27 9.39 13.28
CA PRO A 9 -10.97 9.79 12.75
C PRO A 9 -9.82 8.92 13.27
N GLU A 10 -9.96 8.33 14.47
CA GLU A 10 -8.96 7.47 15.08
C GLU A 10 -8.94 6.10 14.40
N ALA A 11 -10.11 5.51 14.18
CA ALA A 11 -10.23 4.26 13.40
C ALA A 11 -9.68 4.42 11.98
N LEU A 12 -9.93 5.58 11.34
CA LEU A 12 -9.37 5.90 10.02
C LEU A 12 -7.83 6.01 10.07
N ALA A 13 -7.28 6.69 11.08
CA ALA A 13 -5.83 6.82 11.24
C ALA A 13 -5.16 5.45 11.45
N ASP A 14 -5.78 4.58 12.24
CA ASP A 14 -5.26 3.24 12.50
C ASP A 14 -5.34 2.33 11.28
N ALA A 15 -6.40 2.43 10.48
CA ALA A 15 -6.49 1.75 9.19
C ALA A 15 -5.34 2.19 8.27
N VAL A 16 -5.08 3.50 8.16
CA VAL A 16 -3.97 4.04 7.35
C VAL A 16 -2.61 3.53 7.85
N LYS A 17 -2.37 3.49 9.17
CA LYS A 17 -1.12 2.94 9.74
C LYS A 17 -0.94 1.46 9.39
N ARG A 18 -1.98 0.65 9.51
CA ARG A 18 -1.94 -0.79 9.18
C ARG A 18 -1.64 -1.00 7.70
N MET A 19 -2.28 -0.23 6.81
CA MET A 19 -2.01 -0.29 5.37
C MET A 19 -0.57 0.08 5.04
N ALA A 20 -0.03 1.12 5.68
CA ALA A 20 1.38 1.52 5.50
C ALA A 20 2.36 0.45 6.00
N ALA A 21 2.05 -0.22 7.12
CA ALA A 21 2.86 -1.32 7.64
C ALA A 21 2.84 -2.54 6.70
N PHE A 22 1.66 -2.91 6.21
CA PHE A 22 1.52 -3.99 5.23
C PHE A 22 2.29 -3.71 3.94
N GLN A 23 2.23 -2.47 3.44
CA GLN A 23 2.97 -2.07 2.24
C GLN A 23 4.48 -2.28 2.42
N ARG A 24 5.06 -1.80 3.53
CA ARG A 24 6.49 -1.97 3.80
C ARG A 24 6.88 -3.45 3.87
N HIS A 25 6.08 -4.26 4.55
CA HIS A 25 6.34 -5.69 4.65
C HIS A 25 6.30 -6.38 3.28
N ALA A 26 5.33 -6.01 2.43
CA ALA A 26 5.26 -6.52 1.06
C ALA A 26 6.52 -6.14 0.26
N GLU A 27 6.93 -4.86 0.30
CA GLU A 27 8.14 -4.37 -0.37
C GLU A 27 9.41 -5.13 0.06
N GLU A 28 9.55 -5.42 1.36
CA GLU A 28 10.68 -6.19 1.89
C GLU A 28 10.71 -7.63 1.34
N VAL A 29 9.57 -8.32 1.37
CA VAL A 29 9.44 -9.70 0.86
C VAL A 29 9.75 -9.76 -0.64
N LEU A 30 9.27 -8.78 -1.38
CA LEU A 30 9.44 -8.72 -2.83
C LEU A 30 10.89 -8.44 -3.22
N ALA A 31 11.54 -7.50 -2.55
CA ALA A 31 12.97 -7.25 -2.72
C ALA A 31 13.84 -8.49 -2.41
N GLU A 32 13.45 -9.28 -1.40
CA GLU A 32 14.11 -10.54 -1.11
C GLU A 32 13.94 -11.57 -2.23
N ILE A 33 12.74 -11.70 -2.79
CA ILE A 33 12.47 -12.61 -3.90
C ILE A 33 13.27 -12.18 -5.14
N ASP A 34 13.28 -10.90 -5.49
CA ASP A 34 14.06 -10.38 -6.61
C ASP A 34 15.56 -10.69 -6.46
N SER A 35 16.11 -10.48 -5.26
CA SER A 35 17.51 -10.82 -4.96
C SER A 35 17.80 -12.31 -5.16
N ARG A 36 16.88 -13.19 -4.72
CA ARG A 36 17.02 -14.64 -4.90
C ARG A 36 16.94 -15.04 -6.37
N VAL A 37 16.01 -14.46 -7.13
CA VAL A 37 15.85 -14.74 -8.56
C VAL A 37 17.08 -14.28 -9.34
N GLN A 38 17.62 -13.09 -9.06
CA GLN A 38 18.84 -12.59 -9.70
C GLN A 38 20.04 -13.51 -9.44
N ARG A 39 20.23 -13.97 -8.19
CA ARG A 39 21.31 -14.93 -7.87
C ARG A 39 21.15 -16.25 -8.60
N LEU A 40 19.92 -16.77 -8.68
CA LEU A 40 19.63 -18.03 -9.35
C LEU A 40 20.01 -17.97 -10.84
N HIS A 41 19.61 -16.89 -11.55
CA HIS A 41 19.92 -16.70 -12.97
C HIS A 41 21.39 -16.38 -13.27
N GLY A 42 22.22 -16.14 -12.25
CA GLY A 42 23.66 -15.99 -12.43
C GLY A 42 24.35 -17.28 -12.91
N ALA A 43 23.79 -18.45 -12.60
CA ALA A 43 24.32 -19.76 -13.01
C ALA A 43 23.30 -20.64 -13.75
N TRP A 44 22.01 -20.30 -13.69
CA TRP A 44 20.95 -21.04 -14.36
C TRP A 44 20.63 -20.45 -15.73
N THR A 45 20.86 -21.23 -16.79
CA THR A 45 20.62 -20.82 -18.18
C THR A 45 19.82 -21.87 -18.95
N GLY A 46 19.32 -21.50 -20.14
CA GLY A 46 18.56 -22.36 -21.02
C GLY A 46 17.08 -21.99 -21.07
N GLU A 47 16.28 -22.79 -21.78
CA GLU A 47 14.87 -22.48 -22.08
C GLU A 47 14.01 -22.35 -20.82
N ALA A 48 14.21 -23.22 -19.82
CA ALA A 48 13.51 -23.14 -18.55
C ALA A 48 13.85 -21.86 -17.76
N ALA A 49 15.12 -21.42 -17.83
CA ALA A 49 15.55 -20.18 -17.19
C ALA A 49 14.89 -18.96 -17.88
N ALA A 50 14.82 -18.95 -19.21
CA ALA A 50 14.13 -17.91 -19.97
C ALA A 50 12.64 -17.82 -19.63
N ALA A 51 11.93 -18.96 -19.58
CA ALA A 51 10.53 -19.02 -19.22
C ALA A 51 10.27 -18.52 -17.79
N HIS A 52 11.14 -18.88 -16.84
CA HIS A 52 11.04 -18.35 -15.47
C HIS A 52 11.31 -16.84 -15.42
N ALA A 53 12.31 -16.33 -16.15
CA ALA A 53 12.60 -14.90 -16.19
C ALA A 53 11.41 -14.08 -16.73
N GLU A 54 10.73 -14.59 -17.77
CA GLU A 54 9.51 -13.97 -18.30
C GLU A 54 8.37 -13.96 -17.28
N ALA A 55 8.12 -15.10 -16.62
CA ALA A 55 7.11 -15.19 -15.57
C ALA A 55 7.42 -14.22 -14.41
N HIS A 56 8.68 -14.11 -14.01
CA HIS A 56 9.12 -13.17 -12.98
C HIS A 56 8.91 -11.72 -13.41
N GLN A 57 9.19 -11.35 -14.66
CA GLN A 57 8.89 -10.00 -15.17
C GLN A 57 7.40 -9.69 -15.20
N HIS A 58 6.54 -10.68 -15.48
CA HIS A 58 5.09 -10.48 -15.39
C HIS A 58 4.67 -10.20 -13.95
N TRP A 59 5.20 -10.97 -13.00
CA TRP A 59 4.92 -10.79 -11.59
C TRP A 59 5.44 -9.46 -11.02
N ALA A 60 6.66 -9.04 -11.38
CA ALA A 60 7.24 -7.75 -10.98
C ALA A 60 6.40 -6.55 -11.46
N ARG A 61 5.75 -6.65 -12.64
CA ARG A 61 4.79 -5.65 -13.10
C ARG A 61 3.53 -5.61 -12.23
N GLY A 62 2.98 -6.77 -11.87
CA GLY A 62 1.85 -6.86 -10.95
C GLY A 62 2.16 -6.29 -9.57
N GLU A 63 3.35 -6.56 -9.05
CA GLU A 63 3.84 -5.94 -7.82
C GLU A 63 3.88 -4.41 -7.93
N ALA A 64 4.45 -3.88 -9.01
CA ALA A 64 4.54 -2.43 -9.19
C ALA A 64 3.16 -1.77 -9.17
N MET A 65 2.16 -2.42 -9.78
CA MET A 65 0.77 -1.97 -9.73
C MET A 65 0.20 -2.00 -8.30
N MET A 66 0.48 -3.05 -7.53
CA MET A 66 0.04 -3.16 -6.14
C MET A 66 0.66 -2.06 -5.25
N ARG A 67 1.97 -1.80 -5.39
CA ARG A 67 2.67 -0.73 -4.66
C ARG A 67 2.06 0.64 -4.98
N GLU A 68 1.78 0.92 -6.25
CA GLU A 68 1.17 2.17 -6.66
C GLU A 68 -0.26 2.33 -6.09
N ALA A 69 -1.07 1.26 -6.14
CA ALA A 69 -2.42 1.28 -5.58
C ALA A 69 -2.41 1.52 -4.06
N LEU A 70 -1.50 0.87 -3.32
CA LEU A 70 -1.34 1.07 -1.88
C LEU A 70 -0.91 2.51 -1.55
N ALA A 71 0.04 3.07 -2.30
CA ALA A 71 0.47 4.45 -2.13
C ALA A 71 -0.69 5.45 -2.34
N ARG A 72 -1.51 5.23 -3.36
CA ARG A 72 -2.71 6.04 -3.63
C ARG A 72 -3.75 5.93 -2.51
N LEU A 73 -4.02 4.71 -2.02
CA LEU A 73 -4.94 4.48 -0.91
C LEU A 73 -4.46 5.16 0.37
N ARG A 74 -3.17 5.10 0.68
CA ARG A 74 -2.57 5.80 1.82
C ARG A 74 -2.78 7.31 1.72
N ALA A 75 -2.45 7.90 0.58
CA ALA A 75 -2.62 9.35 0.36
C ALA A 75 -4.08 9.80 0.50
N ALA A 76 -5.02 8.99 0.00
CA ALA A 76 -6.45 9.23 0.16
C ALA A 76 -6.87 9.16 1.64
N GLY A 77 -6.41 8.15 2.38
CA GLY A 77 -6.68 8.01 3.81
C GLY A 77 -6.12 9.14 4.66
N GLU A 78 -4.87 9.57 4.42
CA GLU A 78 -4.26 10.72 5.09
C GLU A 78 -5.03 12.01 4.81
N THR A 79 -5.50 12.19 3.57
CA THR A 79 -6.32 13.35 3.17
C THR A 79 -7.68 13.33 3.86
N ALA A 80 -8.37 12.18 3.89
CA ALA A 80 -9.62 12.03 4.59
C ALA A 80 -9.46 12.35 6.09
N HIS A 81 -8.43 11.82 6.75
CA HIS A 81 -8.17 12.09 8.16
C HIS A 81 -7.96 13.58 8.45
N ARG A 82 -7.17 14.29 7.62
CA ARG A 82 -7.00 15.75 7.73
C ARG A 82 -8.32 16.51 7.56
N ASN A 83 -9.14 16.13 6.59
CA ASN A 83 -10.41 16.80 6.32
C ASN A 83 -11.39 16.63 7.48
N TYR A 84 -11.51 15.42 8.04
CA TYR A 84 -12.41 15.15 9.17
C TYR A 84 -11.96 15.85 10.45
N THR A 85 -10.68 15.77 10.79
CA THR A 85 -10.12 16.45 11.98
C THR A 85 -10.23 17.97 11.87
N GLY A 86 -9.97 18.54 10.69
CA GLY A 86 -10.14 19.97 10.43
C GLY A 86 -11.60 20.43 10.54
N ALA A 87 -12.55 19.67 9.97
CA ALA A 87 -13.97 19.97 10.08
C ALA A 87 -14.47 19.93 11.54
N MET A 88 -14.02 18.95 12.32
CA MET A 88 -14.33 18.87 13.76
C MET A 88 -13.77 20.06 14.53
N ALA A 89 -12.51 20.43 14.30
CA ALA A 89 -11.89 21.59 14.96
C ALA A 89 -12.60 22.90 14.61
N GLN A 90 -12.94 23.10 13.33
CA GLN A 90 -13.65 24.28 12.88
C GLN A 90 -15.04 24.37 13.51
N ASN A 91 -15.79 23.26 13.53
CA ASN A 91 -17.08 23.23 14.21
C ASN A 91 -16.92 23.60 15.69
N LEU A 92 -15.99 22.96 16.43
CA LEU A 92 -15.76 23.28 17.85
C LEU A 92 -15.44 24.76 18.08
N SER A 93 -14.66 25.39 17.20
CA SER A 93 -14.31 26.83 17.30
C SER A 93 -15.50 27.78 17.08
N MET A 94 -16.57 27.33 16.40
CA MET A 94 -17.76 28.14 16.18
C MET A 94 -18.68 28.20 17.41
N TRP A 95 -18.55 27.24 18.34
CA TRP A 95 -19.39 27.12 19.53
C TRP A 95 -18.65 27.41 20.85
N SER A 96 -17.40 27.87 20.77
CA SER A 96 -16.60 28.41 21.89
C SER A 96 -16.63 29.93 21.89
#